data_AF-A0A7X5SCQ2-F1
#
_entry.id   AF-A0A7X5SCQ2-F1
#
_cell.length_a   1.000
_cell.length_b   1.000
_cell.length_c   1.000
_cell.angle_alpha   90.00
_cell.angle_beta   90.00
_cell.angle_gamma   90.00
#
_symmetry.space_group_name_H-M   'P 1'
#
loop_
_entity.id
_entity.type
_entity.pdbx_description
1 polymer ?
#
loop_
_entity_poly.entity_id
_entity_poly.type
_entity_poly.pdbx_seq_one_letter_code
_entity_poly.pdbx_strand_id
1 'polypeptide(L)'
;TCTGDLSRNRRLGLALGRGQSLNDAIREIGQVVESVQTADEVMRQAEHHGIELPISNAVRAVLHGEITPEAGLKELLARERKPEYPQT
;
A
#
# COMPACT_ATOMS: atom_id res chain seq x y z
N THR A 1 -0.69 0.72 16.84
CA THR A 1 -1.31 -0.46 16.21
C THR A 1 -2.07 -0.01 14.97
N CYS A 2 -2.02 -0.78 13.89
CA CYS A 2 -2.46 -0.33 12.55
C CYS A 2 -3.99 -0.26 12.38
N THR A 3 -4.76 -0.84 13.32
CA THR A 3 -6.20 -1.09 13.19
C THR A 3 -7.11 -0.02 13.81
N GLY A 4 -6.61 0.80 14.73
CA GLY A 4 -7.42 1.83 15.41
C GLY A 4 -7.59 3.13 14.61
N ASP A 5 -8.59 3.94 14.97
CA ASP A 5 -8.86 5.24 14.34
C ASP A 5 -7.71 6.25 14.48
N LEU A 6 -6.88 6.11 15.51
CA LEU A 6 -5.70 6.94 15.74
C LEU A 6 -4.52 6.58 14.82
N SER A 7 -4.55 5.41 14.18
CA SER A 7 -3.48 4.94 13.29
C SER A 7 -3.28 5.90 12.11
N ARG A 8 -2.09 6.52 12.05
CA ARG A 8 -1.70 7.42 10.96
C ARG A 8 -1.77 6.71 9.60
N ASN A 9 -1.29 5.47 9.52
CA ASN A 9 -1.33 4.67 8.28
C ASN A 9 -2.76 4.37 7.84
N ARG A 10 -3.66 4.04 8.78
CA ARG A 10 -5.07 3.80 8.46
C ARG A 10 -5.75 5.08 7.99
N ARG A 11 -5.53 6.20 8.67
CA ARG A 11 -6.08 7.50 8.26
C ARG A 11 -5.61 7.89 6.86
N LEU A 12 -4.33 7.68 6.54
CA LEU A 12 -3.78 7.91 5.20
C LEU A 12 -4.47 7.02 4.16
N GLY A 13 -4.50 5.70 4.39
CA GLY A 13 -5.13 4.77 3.47
C GLY A 13 -6.61 5.10 3.22
N LEU A 14 -7.33 5.51 4.26
CA LEU A 14 -8.73 5.95 4.16
C LEU A 14 -8.87 7.27 3.39
N ALA A 15 -7.98 8.23 3.58
CA ALA A 15 -7.98 9.49 2.82
C ALA A 15 -7.75 9.24 1.32
N LEU A 16 -6.72 8.44 1.00
CA LEU A 16 -6.42 8.04 -0.38
C LEU A 16 -7.60 7.29 -1.00
N GLY A 17 -8.20 6.34 -0.28
CA GLY A 17 -9.38 5.59 -0.75
C GLY A 17 -10.65 6.43 -0.89
N ARG A 18 -10.70 7.66 -0.33
CA ARG A 18 -11.76 8.64 -0.57
C ARG A 18 -11.45 9.56 -1.77
N GLY A 19 -10.35 9.34 -2.48
CA GLY A 19 -9.93 10.15 -3.62
C GLY A 19 -9.17 11.43 -3.24
N GLN A 20 -8.78 11.60 -1.97
CA GLN A 20 -7.93 12.73 -1.58
C GLN A 20 -6.54 12.57 -2.18
N SER A 21 -5.95 13.68 -2.63
CA SER A 21 -4.57 13.65 -3.12
C SER A 21 -3.61 13.24 -2.01
N LEU A 22 -2.51 12.58 -2.37
CA LEU A 22 -1.49 12.20 -1.39
C LEU A 22 -1.04 13.44 -0.61
N ASN A 23 -0.64 14.51 -1.31
CA ASN A 23 -0.16 15.74 -0.69
C ASN A 23 -1.14 16.34 0.35
N ASP A 24 -2.44 16.35 0.03
CA ASP A 24 -3.44 16.88 0.97
C ASP A 24 -3.63 15.95 2.16
N ALA A 25 -3.62 14.63 1.95
CA ALA A 25 -3.66 13.65 3.03
C ALA A 25 -2.42 13.73 3.94
N ILE A 26 -1.23 13.99 3.36
CA ILE A 26 0.01 14.20 4.12
C ILE A 26 -0.11 15.46 4.99
N ARG A 27 -0.59 16.58 4.43
CA ARG A 27 -0.76 17.83 5.17
C ARG A 27 -1.72 17.69 6.34
N GLU A 28 -2.81 16.96 6.16
CA GLU A 28 -3.81 16.71 7.21
C GLU A 28 -3.27 15.81 8.34
N ILE A 29 -2.45 14.81 8.01
CA ILE A 29 -1.96 13.80 8.97
C ILE A 29 -0.64 14.19 9.63
N GLY A 30 0.18 14.99 8.95
CA GLY A 30 1.38 15.65 9.50
C GLY A 30 2.71 14.87 9.44
N GLN A 31 2.75 13.58 9.04
CA GLN A 31 3.98 12.76 9.12
C GLN A 31 4.10 11.58 8.11
N VAL A 32 3.60 11.71 6.88
CA VAL A 32 3.51 10.56 5.94
C VAL A 32 4.81 10.24 5.19
N VAL A 33 5.80 11.14 5.19
CA VAL A 33 7.05 10.97 4.42
C VAL A 33 7.78 9.65 4.76
N GLU A 34 7.73 9.21 6.02
CA GLU A 34 8.34 7.94 6.47
C GLU A 34 7.67 6.70 5.85
N SER A 35 6.38 6.76 5.53
CA SER A 35 5.62 5.62 4.99
C SER A 35 6.02 5.29 3.55
N VAL A 36 6.38 6.29 2.74
CA VAL A 36 6.86 6.09 1.36
C VAL A 36 8.21 5.37 1.38
N GLN A 37 9.15 5.86 2.20
CA GLN A 37 10.47 5.25 2.35
C GLN A 37 10.40 3.83 2.92
N THR A 38 9.48 3.60 3.86
CA THR A 38 9.24 2.27 4.41
C THR A 38 8.72 1.30 3.35
N ALA A 39 7.79 1.75 2.48
CA ALA A 39 7.27 0.93 1.39
C ALA A 39 8.36 0.58 0.37
N ASP A 40 9.25 1.53 0.06
CA ASP A 40 10.41 1.29 -0.81
C ASP A 40 11.37 0.26 -0.22
N GLU A 41 11.73 0.38 1.07
CA GLU A 41 12.62 -0.58 1.73
C GLU A 41 12.01 -1.98 1.80
N VAL A 42 10.70 -2.09 2.07
CA VAL A 42 9.99 -3.37 2.04
C VAL A 42 10.09 -4.03 0.67
N MET A 43 9.89 -3.28 -0.42
CA MET A 43 9.99 -3.83 -1.76
C MET A 43 11.44 -4.20 -2.13
N ARG A 44 12.43 -3.43 -1.68
CA ARG A 44 13.85 -3.77 -1.84
C ARG A 44 14.21 -5.08 -1.15
N GLN A 45 13.71 -5.30 0.07
CA GLN A 45 13.90 -6.56 0.80
C GLN A 45 13.17 -7.71 0.13
N ALA A 46 11.95 -7.49 -0.34
CA ALA A 46 11.17 -8.50 -1.06
C ALA A 46 11.90 -8.97 -2.33
N GLU A 47 12.46 -8.04 -3.10
CA GLU A 47 13.28 -8.34 -4.28
C GLU A 47 14.54 -9.13 -3.91
N HIS A 48 15.26 -8.70 -2.87
CA HIS A 48 16.46 -9.40 -2.39
C HIS A 48 16.19 -10.87 -1.99
N HIS A 49 15.02 -11.13 -1.42
CA HIS A 49 14.60 -12.47 -1.00
C HIS A 49 13.78 -13.24 -2.04
N GLY A 50 13.49 -12.66 -3.21
CA GLY A 50 12.65 -13.28 -4.24
C GLY A 50 11.20 -13.52 -3.78
N ILE A 51 10.67 -12.66 -2.90
CA ILE A 51 9.32 -12.78 -2.34
C ILE A 51 8.36 -11.84 -3.08
N GLU A 52 7.24 -12.36 -3.56
CA GLU A 52 6.18 -11.55 -4.16
C GLU A 52 5.27 -10.96 -3.07
N LEU A 53 5.24 -9.62 -2.96
CA LEU A 53 4.36 -8.88 -2.04
C LEU A 53 3.35 -8.02 -2.82
N PRO A 54 2.32 -8.62 -3.45
CA PRO A 54 1.43 -7.94 -4.38
C PRO A 54 0.69 -6.75 -3.75
N ILE A 55 0.22 -6.90 -2.52
CA ILE A 55 -0.50 -5.83 -1.79
C ILE A 55 0.46 -4.68 -1.48
N SER A 56 1.64 -4.99 -0.93
CA SER A 56 2.65 -3.97 -0.59
C SER A 56 3.14 -3.23 -1.83
N ASN A 57 3.31 -3.94 -2.95
CA ASN A 57 3.69 -3.34 -4.22
C ASN A 57 2.63 -2.36 -4.74
N ALA A 58 1.35 -2.74 -4.70
CA ALA A 58 0.26 -1.85 -5.09
C ALA A 58 0.19 -0.61 -4.17
N VAL A 59 0.36 -0.79 -2.86
CA VAL A 59 0.42 0.34 -1.91
C VAL A 59 1.59 1.27 -2.22
N ARG A 60 2.78 0.73 -2.51
CA ARG A 60 3.95 1.51 -2.92
C ARG A 60 3.65 2.33 -4.19
N ALA A 61 3.09 1.70 -5.22
CA ALA A 61 2.75 2.38 -6.47
C ALA A 61 1.74 3.53 -6.26
N VAL A 62 0.73 3.33 -5.40
CA VAL A 62 -0.20 4.41 -5.00
C VAL A 62 0.52 5.54 -4.26
N LEU A 63 1.44 5.22 -3.34
CA LEU A 63 2.21 6.21 -2.59
C LEU A 63 3.20 7.00 -3.47
N HIS A 64 3.67 6.44 -4.58
CA HIS A 64 4.46 7.16 -5.58
C HIS A 64 3.60 7.88 -6.63
N GLY A 65 2.27 7.72 -6.58
CA GLY A 65 1.35 8.32 -7.56
C GLY A 65 1.41 7.66 -8.94
N GLU A 66 1.96 6.46 -9.05
CA GLU A 66 2.07 5.68 -10.29
C GLU A 66 0.69 5.14 -10.71
N ILE A 67 -0.13 4.74 -9.74
CA ILE A 67 -1.49 4.23 -9.94
C ILE A 67 -2.47 4.83 -8.92
N THR A 68 -3.77 4.83 -9.24
CA THR A 68 -4.81 5.20 -8.26
C THR A 68 -5.16 4.00 -7.36
N PRO A 69 -5.71 4.23 -6.15
CA PRO A 69 -6.19 3.15 -5.29
C PRO A 69 -7.18 2.21 -5.98
N GLU A 70 -8.07 2.74 -6.83
CA GLU A 70 -9.05 1.96 -7.59
C GLU A 70 -8.38 1.08 -8.66
N ALA A 71 -7.36 1.61 -9.34
CA ALA A 71 -6.58 0.85 -10.31
C ALA A 71 -5.83 -0.30 -9.62
N GLY A 72 -5.13 -0.02 -8.52
CA GLY A 72 -4.44 -1.03 -7.72
C GLY A 72 -5.38 -2.12 -7.19
N LEU A 73 -6.59 -1.74 -6.75
CA LEU A 73 -7.60 -2.71 -6.33
C LEU A 73 -8.04 -3.62 -7.50
N LYS A 74 -8.29 -3.04 -8.67
CA LYS A 74 -8.68 -3.82 -9.86
C LYS A 74 -7.59 -4.81 -10.27
N GLU A 75 -6.33 -4.38 -10.28
CA GLU A 75 -5.19 -5.25 -10.58
C GLU A 75 -5.07 -6.39 -9.57
N LEU A 76 -5.18 -6.10 -8.27
CA LEU A 76 -5.13 -7.13 -7.22
C LEU A 76 -6.25 -8.15 -7.35
N LEU A 77 -7.46 -7.73 -7.69
CA LEU A 77 -8.62 -8.60 -7.88
C LEU A 77 -8.56 -9.41 -9.18
N ALA A 78 -7.82 -8.93 -10.19
CA ALA A 78 -7.63 -9.62 -11.47
C ALA A 78 -6.56 -10.71 -11.44
N ARG A 79 -5.80 -10.83 -10.34
CA ARG A 79 -4.74 -11.84 -10.20
C ARG A 79 -5.32 -13.26 -10.19
N GLU A 80 -4.52 -14.20 -10.66
CA GLU A 80 -4.85 -15.62 -10.59
C GLU A 80 -5.10 -16.05 -9.14
N ARG A 81 -6.16 -16.86 -8.97
CA ARG A 81 -6.52 -17.41 -7.66
C ARG A 81 -5.47 -18.45 -7.28
N LYS A 82 -4.77 -18.19 -6.18
CA LYS A 82 -3.84 -19.16 -5.57
C LYS A 82 -4.58 -19.92 -4.45
N PRO A 83 -4.31 -21.22 -4.25
CA PRO A 83 -4.78 -21.95 -3.07
C PRO A 83 -4.33 -21.27 -1.78
N GLU A 84 -5.17 -21.31 -0.74
CA GLU A 84 -4.83 -20.73 0.57
C GLU A 84 -3.69 -21.49 1.25
N TYR A 85 -3.63 -22.80 1.02
CA TYR A 85 -2.57 -23.67 1.51
C TYR A 85 -1.79 -24.24 0.33
N PRO A 86 -0.45 -24.36 0.43
CA PRO A 86 0.32 -25.14 -0.53
C PRO A 86 -0.28 -26.54 -0.64
N GLN A 87 -0.48 -27.05 -1.85
CA GLN A 87 -0.78 -28.46 -2.03
C GLN A 87 0.48 -29.23 -1.63
N THR A 88 0.50 -29.74 -0.39
CA THR A 88 1.47 -30.74 0.08
C THR A 88 1.47 -31.96 -0.80
#